data_AF-A0AB37BX45-F1
#
_entry.id   AF-A0AB37BX45-F1
#
_cell.length_a   1.000
_cell.length_b   1.000
_cell.length_c   1.000
_cell.angle_alpha   90.00
_cell.angle_beta   90.00
_cell.angle_gamma   90.00
#
_symmetry.space_group_name_H-M   'P 1'
#
loop_
_entity.id
_entity.type
_entity.pdbx_description
1 polymer ?
#
loop_
_entity_poly.entity_id
_entity_poly.type
_entity_poly.pdbx_seq_one_letter_code
_entity_poly.pdbx_strand_id
1 'polypeptide(L)' 'MTARKKAKPLPGAITTQKRNDGTGWSWRWLSNKGNVHFHPGPFPTTTAARAAARKWVRDKVLREAPGDDE' A
#
# COMPACT_ATOMS: atom_id res chain seq x y z
N MET A 1 -20.80 -20.60 8.16
CA MET A 1 -19.73 -19.70 8.62
C MET A 1 -19.17 -18.97 7.41
N THR A 2 -19.43 -17.68 7.28
CA THR A 2 -19.07 -16.89 6.11
C THR A 2 -17.56 -16.71 6.08
N ALA A 3 -16.88 -17.38 5.14
CA ALA A 3 -15.46 -17.23 4.93
C ALA A 3 -15.15 -15.74 4.67
N ARG A 4 -14.60 -15.06 5.67
CA ARG A 4 -13.98 -13.74 5.50
C ARG A 4 -12.94 -13.94 4.42
N LYS A 5 -13.23 -13.49 3.19
CA LYS A 5 -12.26 -13.43 2.08
C LYS A 5 -11.05 -12.69 2.62
N LYS A 6 -10.06 -13.43 3.14
CA LYS A 6 -8.80 -12.87 3.62
C LYS A 6 -8.22 -12.19 2.40
N ALA A 7 -8.25 -10.85 2.39
CA ALA A 7 -7.68 -10.07 1.32
C ALA A 7 -6.28 -10.65 1.04
N LYS A 8 -6.01 -11.05 -0.21
CA LYS A 8 -4.72 -11.62 -0.60
C LYS A 8 -3.61 -10.79 0.07
N PRO A 9 -2.70 -11.43 0.83
CA PRO A 9 -1.65 -10.69 1.52
C PRO A 9 -0.86 -9.90 0.49
N LEU A 10 -0.60 -8.63 0.78
CA LEU A 10 0.19 -7.79 -0.10
C LEU A 10 1.64 -8.27 -0.05
N PRO A 11 2.41 -8.24 -1.15
CA PRO A 11 3.79 -8.69 -1.21
C PRO A 11 4.76 -7.70 -0.53
N GLY A 12 4.49 -7.35 0.72
CA GLY A 12 5.27 -6.38 1.49
C GLY A 12 4.53 -5.79 2.68
N ALA A 13 5.23 -4.98 3.46
CA ALA A 13 4.71 -4.27 4.62
C ALA A 13 4.36 -2.82 4.26
N ILE A 14 3.20 -2.34 4.73
CA ILE A 14 2.81 -0.93 4.63
C ILE A 14 2.94 -0.31 6.00
N THR A 15 3.72 0.76 6.10
CA THR A 15 3.82 1.63 7.27
C THR A 15 3.26 3.01 6.95
N THR A 16 2.65 3.65 7.94
CA THR A 16 2.13 5.02 7.82
C THR A 16 2.82 5.88 8.86
N GLN A 17 3.27 7.06 8.46
CA GLN A 17 3.98 7.98 9.33
C GLN A 17 3.25 9.32 9.35
N LYS A 18 3.16 9.96 10.52
CA LYS A 18 2.65 11.32 10.60
C LYS A 18 3.68 12.25 9.96
N ARG A 19 3.23 13.17 9.11
CA ARG A 19 4.11 14.17 8.51
C ARG A 19 4.57 15.18 9.56
N ASN A 20 5.80 15.67 9.40
CA ASN A 20 6.40 16.62 10.35
C ASN A 20 5.74 18.01 10.30
N ASP A 21 5.13 18.35 9.17
CA ASP A 21 4.37 19.60 8.97
C ASP A 21 2.96 19.57 9.59
N GLY A 22 2.55 18.45 10.21
CA GLY A 22 1.23 18.30 10.82
C GLY A 22 0.06 18.21 9.81
N THR A 23 0.33 18.25 8.51
CA THR A 23 -0.71 18.31 7.45
C THR A 23 -1.35 16.96 7.15
N GLY A 24 -0.91 15.88 7.82
CA GLY A 24 -1.51 14.57 7.69
C GLY A 24 -0.53 13.42 7.86
N TRP A 25 -0.81 12.34 7.16
CA TRP A 25 -0.09 11.07 7.20
C TRP A 25 0.52 10.80 5.84
N SER A 26 1.75 10.33 5.79
CA SER A 26 2.37 9.71 4.62
C SER A 26 2.29 8.19 4.74
N TRP A 27 2.54 7.50 3.64
CA TRP A 27 2.70 6.05 3.66
C TRP A 27 4.02 5.63 3.02
N ARG A 28 4.53 4.51 3.51
CA ARG A 28 5.69 3.82 3.00
C ARG A 28 5.33 2.36 2.79
N TRP A 29 5.74 1.80 1.67
CA TRP A 29 5.63 0.38 1.38
C TRP A 29 7.03 -0.21 1.25
N LEU A 30 7.28 -1.30 1.97
CA LEU A 30 8.47 -2.12 1.86
C LEU A 30 8.07 -3.43 1.19
N SER A 31 8.54 -3.66 -0.03
CA SER A 31 8.36 -4.92 -0.73
C SER A 31 9.11 -6.05 -0.03
N ASN A 32 8.64 -7.29 -0.24
CA ASN A 32 9.38 -8.50 0.18
C ASN A 32 10.76 -8.64 -0.49
N LYS A 33 11.00 -7.95 -1.61
CA LYS A 33 12.28 -7.90 -2.33
C LYS A 33 13.24 -6.81 -1.81
N GLY A 34 12.87 -6.09 -0.75
CA GLY A 34 13.68 -5.00 -0.18
C GLY A 34 13.48 -3.63 -0.83
N ASN A 35 12.73 -3.53 -1.93
CA ASN A 35 12.36 -2.23 -2.52
C ASN A 35 11.47 -1.42 -1.58
N VAL A 36 11.77 -0.14 -1.45
CA VAL A 36 11.02 0.80 -0.63
C VAL A 36 10.39 1.86 -1.52
N HIS A 37 9.08 2.03 -1.37
CA HIS A 37 8.36 3.15 -1.98
C HIS A 37 7.78 4.04 -0.91
N PHE A 38 8.11 5.32 -0.96
CA PHE A 38 7.60 6.33 -0.05
C PHE A 38 6.73 7.30 -0.81
N HIS A 39 5.55 7.60 -0.27
CA HIS A 39 4.65 8.61 -0.82
C HIS A 39 4.38 9.69 0.23
N PRO A 40 4.87 10.93 0.00
CA PRO A 40 4.66 12.06 0.89
C PRO A 40 3.28 12.69 0.67
N GLY A 41 2.22 11.89 0.48
CA GLY A 41 0.87 12.45 0.27
C GLY A 41 0.31 12.96 1.60
N PRO A 42 -0.39 14.10 1.66
CA PRO A 42 -1.07 14.53 2.88
C PRO A 42 -2.39 13.76 3.03
N PHE A 43 -2.33 12.57 3.64
CA PHE A 43 -3.55 11.80 3.92
C PHE A 43 -4.16 12.25 5.27
N PRO A 44 -5.49 12.41 5.36
CA PRO A 44 -6.12 12.93 6.58
C PRO A 44 -6.02 11.95 7.76
N THR A 45 -5.93 10.65 7.52
CA THR A 45 -5.86 9.61 8.55
C THR A 45 -4.88 8.49 8.17
N THR A 46 -4.40 7.73 9.16
CA THR A 46 -3.62 6.50 8.96
C THR A 46 -4.35 5.50 8.08
N THR A 47 -5.67 5.37 8.24
CA THR A 47 -6.51 4.48 7.43
C THR A 47 -6.51 4.90 5.96
N ALA A 48 -6.65 6.20 5.67
CA ALA A 48 -6.61 6.73 4.31
C ALA A 48 -5.23 6.52 3.66
N ALA A 49 -4.15 6.80 4.39
CA ALA A 49 -2.78 6.56 3.93
C ALA A 49 -2.55 5.08 3.63
N ARG A 50 -3.01 4.20 4.52
CA ARG A 50 -2.90 2.74 4.35
C ARG A 50 -3.75 2.26 3.17
N ALA A 51 -4.96 2.77 2.99
CA ALA A 51 -5.82 2.42 1.85
C ALA A 51 -5.19 2.86 0.51
N ALA A 52 -4.61 4.07 0.46
CA ALA A 52 -3.89 4.57 -0.71
C ALA A 52 -2.66 3.71 -1.04
N ALA A 53 -1.85 3.37 -0.04
CA ALA A 53 -0.73 2.44 -0.21
C ALA A 53 -1.19 1.07 -0.74
N ARG A 54 -2.26 0.51 -0.19
CA ARG A 54 -2.83 -0.77 -0.66
C ARG A 54 -3.29 -0.69 -2.11
N LYS A 55 -3.94 0.42 -2.50
CA LYS A 55 -4.37 0.65 -3.88
C LYS A 55 -3.16 0.73 -4.82
N TRP A 56 -2.13 1.48 -4.43
CA TRP A 56 -0.90 1.61 -5.18
C TRP A 56 -0.17 0.27 -5.36
N VAL A 57 -0.04 -0.53 -4.30
CA VAL A 57 0.59 -1.87 -4.39
C VAL A 57 -0.20 -2.78 -5.33
N ARG A 58 -1.53 -2.71 -5.31
CA ARG A 58 -2.35 -3.50 -6.26
C ARG A 58 -2.19 -3.02 -7.70
N ASP A 59 -2.20 -1.71 -7.93
CA ASP A 59 -2.18 -1.14 -9.29
C ASP A 59 -0.78 -1.10 -9.92
N LYS A 60 0.29 -1.01 -9.13
CA LYS A 60 1.66 -1.00 -9.62
C LYS A 60 2.30 -2.37 -9.47
N VAL A 61 2.42 -2.85 -8.24
CA VAL A 61 3.18 -4.08 -7.95
C VAL A 61 2.47 -5.35 -8.45
N LEU A 62 1.15 -5.47 -8.26
CA LEU A 62 0.42 -6.68 -8.65
C LEU A 62 -0.10 -6.64 -10.09
N ARG A 63 -0.36 -5.45 -10.64
CA ARG A 63 -0.83 -5.28 -12.02
C ARG A 63 0.31 -5.35 -13.05
N GLU A 64 1.56 -5.14 -12.63
CA GLU A 64 2.76 -5.37 -13.46
C GLU A 64 3.13 -6.86 -13.60
N ALA A 65 2.30 -7.80 -13.11
CA ALA A 65 2.28 -9.12 -13.71
C ALA A 65 1.45 -9.00 -15.00
N PRO A 66 2.06 -8.86 -16.20
CA PRO A 66 1.28 -9.05 -17.42
C PRO A 66 0.62 -10.41 -17.30
N GLY A 67 -0.69 -10.44 -17.51
CA GLY A 67 -1.35 -11.69 -17.83
C GLY A 67 -0.62 -12.25 -19.05
N ASP A 68 0.02 -13.39 -18.87
CA ASP A 68 -0.16 -14.51 -19.79
C ASP A 68 -1.66 -14.61 -20.09
N ASP A 69 -2.06 -14.00 -21.20
CA ASP A 69 -3.33 -14.23 -21.90
C ASP A 69 -2.90 -14.45 -23.36
N GLU A 70 -2.38 -15.65 -23.63
CA GLU A 70 -2.33 -16.29 -24.96
C GLU A 70 -2.89 -17.71 -24.83
#